data_AF-A0A8S0UF73-F1
#
_entry.id   AF-A0A8S0UF73-F1
#
_cell.length_a   1.000
_cell.length_b   1.000
_cell.length_c   1.000
_cell.angle_alpha   90.00
_cell.angle_beta   90.00
_cell.angle_gamma   90.00
#
_symmetry.space_group_name_H-M   'P 1'
#
loop_
_entity.id
_entity.type
_entity.pdbx_description
1 polymer ?
#
loop_
_entity_poly.entity_id
_entity_poly.type
_entity_poly.pdbx_seq_one_letter_code
_entity_poly.pdbx_strand_id
1 'polypeptide(L)'
;MLSTLMDPQAALQWVSVRIKPYFPATRITGIAVGNEVFTGDDTVLMAYLVQAMVSIHAALVRLGLDQYIQVSTPNSLAVLSESYPPSAGCFRQDLNGIVPELLQFLATTKVPFWINVYPYFAYKNDPDGVSLDYVLFNPNSGMIDPYTNLQYDNMLYAQVDAVIFALGKMGFGGLEVGVSETGWPSKGDPDESGATVENAAIYNRNLLKRQVKNEGTPLRPKRRLEIYVFALFNEDMKPGQTSERNYGLFQPDGTMAYNVGFDTLSTTSNPSASISLDSSGIQVKQRGYMKSFHCSVCSILLYLLAFQLFMTRAVLSNL
;
A
#
# COMPACT_ATOMS: atom_id res chain seq x y z
N MET A 1 -14.53 -15.60 -9.40
CA MET A 1 -13.16 -15.26 -9.86
C MET A 1 -12.10 -15.99 -9.05
N LEU A 2 -12.17 -16.03 -7.71
CA LEU A 2 -11.21 -16.82 -6.92
C LEU A 2 -11.23 -18.31 -7.28
N SER A 3 -12.41 -18.93 -7.37
CA SER A 3 -12.58 -20.33 -7.79
C SER A 3 -11.90 -20.67 -9.12
N THR A 4 -11.96 -19.76 -10.10
CA THR A 4 -11.32 -19.96 -11.41
C THR A 4 -9.81 -19.82 -11.34
N LEU A 5 -9.28 -19.00 -10.42
CA LEU A 5 -7.84 -18.76 -10.28
C LEU A 5 -7.13 -19.87 -9.50
N MET A 6 -7.86 -20.84 -8.95
CA MET A 6 -7.27 -22.08 -8.46
C MET A 6 -6.64 -22.90 -9.60
N ASP A 7 -7.18 -22.81 -10.82
CA ASP A 7 -6.62 -23.50 -11.99
C ASP A 7 -5.32 -22.80 -12.46
N PRO A 8 -4.18 -23.53 -12.54
CA PRO A 8 -2.90 -22.93 -12.91
C PRO A 8 -2.87 -22.28 -14.29
N GLN A 9 -3.64 -22.78 -15.27
CA GLN A 9 -3.66 -22.19 -16.62
C GLN A 9 -4.50 -20.91 -16.63
N ALA A 10 -5.63 -20.90 -15.93
CA ALA A 10 -6.43 -19.70 -15.76
C ALA A 10 -5.65 -18.60 -15.00
N ALA A 11 -4.90 -18.96 -13.95
CA ALA A 11 -4.03 -18.02 -13.24
C ALA A 11 -2.91 -17.48 -14.15
N LEU A 12 -2.26 -18.33 -14.94
CA LEU A 12 -1.24 -17.91 -15.90
C LEU A 12 -1.82 -16.96 -16.96
N GLN A 13 -2.99 -17.27 -17.49
CA GLN A 13 -3.67 -16.41 -18.45
C GLN A 13 -4.02 -15.06 -17.80
N TRP A 14 -4.53 -15.07 -16.57
CA TRP A 14 -4.83 -13.85 -15.83
C TRP A 14 -3.60 -12.97 -15.64
N VAL A 15 -2.48 -13.53 -15.16
CA VAL A 15 -1.22 -12.78 -14.97
C VAL A 15 -0.69 -12.26 -16.32
N SER A 16 -0.76 -13.08 -17.37
CA SER A 16 -0.28 -12.72 -18.71
C SER A 16 -1.06 -11.57 -19.35
N VAL A 17 -2.35 -11.42 -19.02
CA VAL A 17 -3.22 -10.38 -19.58
C VAL A 17 -3.33 -9.16 -18.67
N ARG A 18 -3.32 -9.34 -17.35
CA ARG A 18 -3.61 -8.28 -16.37
C ARG A 18 -2.37 -7.64 -15.75
N ILE A 19 -1.24 -8.36 -15.70
CA ILE A 19 -0.03 -7.91 -15.01
C ILE A 19 1.11 -7.69 -16.01
N LYS A 20 1.48 -8.74 -16.75
CA LYS A 20 2.66 -8.74 -17.64
C LYS A 20 2.72 -7.58 -18.64
N PRO A 21 1.62 -7.14 -19.30
CA PRO A 21 1.70 -6.09 -20.31
C PRO A 21 2.10 -4.72 -19.76
N TYR A 22 1.93 -4.50 -18.46
CA TYR A 22 2.19 -3.21 -17.81
C TYR A 22 3.54 -3.18 -17.09
N PHE A 23 4.18 -4.33 -16.85
CA PHE A 23 5.48 -4.42 -16.21
C PHE A 23 6.61 -4.44 -17.27
N PRO A 24 7.72 -3.68 -17.10
CA PRO A 24 8.09 -2.87 -15.94
C PRO A 24 7.70 -1.38 -16.01
N ALA A 25 6.95 -0.95 -17.04
CA ALA A 25 6.58 0.47 -17.19
C ALA A 25 5.82 1.00 -15.97
N THR A 26 4.95 0.17 -15.39
CA THR A 26 4.38 0.33 -14.06
C THR A 26 5.14 -0.56 -13.07
N ARG A 27 5.62 0.03 -11.97
CA ARG A 27 6.30 -0.71 -10.90
C ARG A 27 5.28 -1.44 -10.01
N ILE A 28 4.74 -2.54 -10.54
CA ILE A 28 3.88 -3.44 -9.78
C ILE A 28 4.76 -4.19 -8.78
N THR A 29 4.44 -4.09 -7.49
CA THR A 29 5.22 -4.71 -6.40
C THR A 29 4.47 -5.84 -5.69
N GLY A 30 3.15 -5.89 -5.83
CA GLY A 30 2.33 -6.89 -5.16
C GLY A 30 0.97 -7.10 -5.81
N ILE A 31 0.39 -8.25 -5.55
CA ILE A 31 -0.98 -8.63 -5.91
C ILE A 31 -1.70 -9.02 -4.62
N ALA A 32 -2.74 -8.26 -4.27
CA ALA A 32 -3.70 -8.61 -3.24
C ALA A 32 -4.73 -9.58 -3.81
N VAL A 33 -4.70 -10.84 -3.37
CA VAL A 33 -5.67 -11.85 -3.78
C VAL A 33 -6.79 -11.85 -2.76
N GLY A 34 -7.95 -11.31 -3.14
CA GLY A 34 -9.05 -11.05 -2.20
C GLY A 34 -8.78 -9.85 -1.28
N ASN A 35 -9.77 -9.52 -0.46
CA ASN A 35 -9.68 -8.51 0.59
C ASN A 35 -10.60 -8.94 1.74
N GLU A 36 -10.04 -9.07 2.95
CA GLU A 36 -10.77 -9.46 4.17
C GLU A 36 -11.59 -10.76 4.05
N VAL A 37 -11.12 -11.73 3.27
CA VAL A 37 -11.88 -12.95 2.94
C VAL A 37 -12.30 -13.76 4.18
N PHE A 38 -11.54 -13.68 5.27
CA PHE A 38 -11.81 -14.40 6.52
C PHE A 38 -12.80 -13.72 7.48
N THR A 39 -13.43 -12.60 7.11
CA THR A 39 -14.41 -11.91 7.98
C THR A 39 -15.86 -12.26 7.72
N GLY A 40 -16.18 -12.78 6.53
CA GLY A 40 -17.53 -13.21 6.19
C GLY A 40 -17.82 -14.66 6.57
N ASP A 41 -19.02 -15.13 6.26
CA ASP A 41 -19.45 -16.53 6.49
C ASP A 41 -19.25 -17.43 5.25
N ASP A 42 -18.66 -16.90 4.17
CA ASP A 42 -18.44 -17.64 2.92
C ASP A 42 -17.23 -18.58 3.02
N THR A 43 -17.44 -19.71 3.69
CA THR A 43 -16.43 -20.77 3.87
C THR A 43 -15.91 -21.32 2.54
N VAL A 44 -16.71 -21.26 1.48
CA VAL A 44 -16.32 -21.71 0.13
C VAL A 44 -15.30 -20.73 -0.46
N LEU A 45 -15.56 -19.42 -0.34
CA LEU A 45 -14.62 -18.39 -0.77
C LEU A 45 -13.30 -18.47 0.00
N MET A 46 -13.36 -18.69 1.32
CA MET A 46 -12.17 -18.90 2.14
C MET A 46 -11.35 -20.08 1.60
N ALA A 47 -11.97 -21.24 1.37
CA ALA A 47 -11.29 -22.45 0.89
C ALA A 47 -10.57 -22.27 -0.46
N TYR A 48 -11.00 -21.32 -1.30
CA TYR A 48 -10.36 -21.05 -2.59
C TYR A 48 -9.13 -20.14 -2.50
N LEU A 49 -9.00 -19.39 -1.42
CA LEU A 49 -8.05 -18.28 -1.32
C LEU A 49 -6.59 -18.72 -1.48
N VAL A 50 -6.15 -19.65 -0.63
CA VAL A 50 -4.74 -20.06 -0.60
C VAL A 50 -4.34 -20.72 -1.91
N GLN A 51 -5.18 -21.60 -2.46
CA GLN A 51 -4.89 -22.25 -3.74
C GLN A 51 -4.86 -21.25 -4.91
N ALA A 52 -5.71 -20.22 -4.92
CA ALA A 52 -5.63 -19.15 -5.92
C ALA A 52 -4.32 -18.34 -5.79
N MET A 53 -3.88 -18.04 -4.57
CA MET A 53 -2.58 -17.39 -4.31
C MET A 53 -1.41 -18.22 -4.83
N VAL A 54 -1.41 -19.53 -4.55
CA VAL A 54 -0.41 -20.48 -5.04
C VAL A 54 -0.36 -20.49 -6.56
N SER A 55 -1.51 -20.58 -7.23
CA SER A 55 -1.59 -20.60 -8.69
C SER A 55 -1.14 -19.29 -9.34
N ILE A 56 -1.46 -18.13 -8.75
CA ILE A 56 -0.97 -16.82 -9.20
C ILE A 56 0.54 -16.71 -9.00
N HIS A 57 1.07 -17.13 -7.86
CA HIS A 57 2.52 -17.12 -7.62
C HIS A 57 3.26 -18.03 -8.60
N ALA A 58 2.75 -19.24 -8.85
CA ALA A 58 3.33 -20.15 -9.84
C ALA A 58 3.34 -19.54 -11.26
N ALA A 59 2.29 -18.79 -11.63
CA ALA A 59 2.26 -18.05 -12.87
C ALA A 59 3.34 -16.94 -12.94
N LEU A 60 3.55 -16.20 -11.83
CA LEU A 60 4.63 -15.21 -11.75
C LEU A 60 6.00 -15.85 -11.89
N VAL A 61 6.26 -16.98 -11.21
CA VAL A 61 7.51 -17.76 -11.33
C VAL A 61 7.75 -18.17 -12.78
N ARG A 62 6.74 -18.73 -13.45
CA ARG A 62 6.84 -19.16 -14.85
C ARG A 62 7.16 -18.00 -15.81
N LEU A 63 6.78 -16.78 -15.44
CA LEU A 63 7.03 -15.57 -16.22
C LEU A 63 8.30 -14.81 -15.76
N GLY A 64 9.00 -15.28 -14.73
CA GLY A 64 10.19 -14.64 -14.15
C GLY A 64 9.91 -13.34 -13.39
N LEU A 65 8.69 -13.18 -12.88
CA LEU A 65 8.19 -11.96 -12.22
C LEU A 65 8.11 -12.07 -10.69
N ASP A 66 8.27 -13.26 -10.13
CA ASP A 66 8.12 -13.55 -8.69
C ASP A 66 9.14 -12.83 -7.80
N GLN A 67 10.33 -12.53 -8.32
CA GLN A 67 11.33 -11.72 -7.62
C GLN A 67 10.95 -10.23 -7.50
N TYR A 68 9.95 -9.76 -8.25
CA TYR A 68 9.52 -8.35 -8.27
C TYR A 68 8.12 -8.15 -7.72
N ILE A 69 7.24 -9.15 -7.87
CA ILE A 69 5.82 -9.05 -7.56
C ILE A 69 5.46 -10.07 -6.49
N GLN A 70 5.14 -9.57 -5.29
CA GLN A 70 4.69 -10.37 -4.17
C GLN A 70 3.22 -10.77 -4.31
N VAL A 71 2.82 -11.87 -3.67
CA VAL A 71 1.42 -12.30 -3.61
C VAL A 71 1.02 -12.45 -2.15
N SER A 72 0.01 -11.72 -1.72
CA SER A 72 -0.53 -11.79 -0.36
C SER A 72 -2.04 -11.51 -0.38
N THR A 73 -2.66 -11.49 0.80
CA THR A 73 -4.08 -11.18 0.97
C THR A 73 -4.23 -10.22 2.15
N PRO A 74 -4.85 -9.05 1.98
CA PRO A 74 -5.21 -8.18 3.09
C PRO A 74 -6.24 -8.84 4.00
N ASN A 75 -5.99 -8.83 5.31
CA ASN A 75 -6.86 -9.41 6.31
C ASN A 75 -7.39 -8.33 7.25
N SER A 76 -8.66 -8.37 7.63
CA SER A 76 -9.17 -7.54 8.73
C SER A 76 -8.55 -7.97 10.06
N LEU A 77 -8.41 -7.05 11.01
CA LEU A 77 -8.03 -7.39 12.39
C LEU A 77 -9.01 -8.37 13.07
N ALA A 78 -10.25 -8.47 12.56
CA ALA A 78 -11.25 -9.41 13.04
C ALA A 78 -10.85 -10.89 12.91
N VAL A 79 -9.76 -11.23 12.19
CA VAL A 79 -9.18 -12.59 12.19
C VAL A 79 -8.61 -13.01 13.54
N LEU A 80 -8.45 -12.08 14.48
CA LEU A 80 -8.03 -12.35 15.86
C LEU A 80 -9.25 -12.58 16.76
N SER A 81 -9.19 -13.59 17.64
CA SER A 81 -10.14 -13.75 18.75
C SER A 81 -9.77 -12.91 19.97
N GLU A 82 -8.47 -12.63 20.13
CA GLU A 82 -7.94 -11.84 21.24
C GLU A 82 -6.82 -10.94 20.70
N SER A 83 -6.83 -9.69 21.13
CA SER A 83 -5.82 -8.68 20.73
C SER A 83 -5.37 -7.76 21.88
N TYR A 84 -5.93 -7.94 23.08
CA TYR A 84 -5.58 -7.17 24.26
C TYR A 84 -5.35 -8.08 25.48
N PRO A 85 -4.22 -7.97 26.20
CA PRO A 85 -3.04 -7.17 25.81
C PRO A 85 -2.40 -7.73 24.52
N PRO A 86 -1.54 -6.98 23.81
CA PRO A 86 -0.96 -7.44 22.55
C PRO A 86 -0.33 -8.85 22.61
N SER A 87 0.35 -9.22 23.69
CA SER A 87 0.92 -10.55 23.88
C SER A 87 -0.11 -11.68 23.91
N ALA A 88 -1.37 -11.36 24.22
CA ALA A 88 -2.49 -12.30 24.19
C ALA A 88 -3.01 -12.55 22.76
N GLY A 89 -2.55 -11.78 21.77
CA GLY A 89 -2.84 -11.94 20.34
C GLY A 89 -3.00 -13.40 19.89
N CYS A 90 -4.16 -13.75 19.35
CA CYS A 90 -4.47 -15.12 18.90
C CYS A 90 -5.47 -15.08 17.73
N PHE A 91 -5.27 -15.92 16.71
CA PHE A 91 -6.24 -16.10 15.63
C PHE A 91 -7.51 -16.79 16.14
N ARG A 92 -8.65 -16.49 15.53
CA ARG A 92 -9.89 -17.21 15.82
C ARG A 92 -9.76 -18.69 15.49
N GLN A 93 -10.41 -19.53 16.30
CA GLN A 93 -10.27 -20.99 16.21
C GLN A 93 -10.91 -21.59 14.94
N ASP A 94 -11.96 -20.96 14.40
CA ASP A 94 -12.60 -21.36 13.14
C ASP A 94 -11.63 -21.29 11.94
N LEU A 95 -10.57 -20.50 12.04
CA LEU A 95 -9.58 -20.32 10.98
C LEU A 95 -8.40 -21.32 11.05
N ASN A 96 -8.36 -22.20 12.06
CA ASN A 96 -7.25 -23.16 12.25
C ASN A 96 -7.06 -24.12 11.07
N GLY A 97 -8.10 -24.34 10.25
CA GLY A 97 -8.00 -25.18 9.05
C GLY A 97 -7.31 -24.51 7.86
N ILE A 98 -7.26 -23.17 7.81
CA ILE A 98 -6.81 -22.43 6.62
C ILE A 98 -5.69 -21.43 6.87
N VAL A 99 -5.66 -20.78 8.04
CA VAL A 99 -4.59 -19.83 8.38
C VAL A 99 -3.21 -20.49 8.33
N PRO A 100 -2.98 -21.72 8.85
CA PRO A 100 -1.68 -22.36 8.71
C PRO A 100 -1.20 -22.53 7.26
N GLU A 101 -2.10 -22.83 6.33
CA GLU A 101 -1.77 -22.95 4.91
C GLU A 101 -1.35 -21.59 4.31
N LEU A 102 -2.09 -20.52 4.64
CA LEU A 102 -1.74 -19.16 4.27
C LEU A 102 -0.37 -18.77 4.83
N LEU A 103 -0.13 -18.99 6.12
CA LEU A 103 1.12 -18.62 6.79
C LEU A 103 2.30 -19.40 6.21
N GLN A 104 2.12 -20.69 5.91
CA GLN A 104 3.13 -21.51 5.25
C GLN A 104 3.45 -20.98 3.85
N PHE A 105 2.45 -20.60 3.07
CA PHE A 105 2.66 -19.98 1.75
C PHE A 105 3.45 -18.68 1.85
N LEU A 106 3.06 -17.77 2.76
CA LEU A 106 3.73 -16.49 2.96
C LEU A 106 5.18 -16.67 3.45
N ALA A 107 5.42 -17.61 4.37
CA ALA A 107 6.76 -17.92 4.87
C ALA A 107 7.66 -18.49 3.77
N THR A 108 7.15 -19.41 2.95
CA THR A 108 7.90 -20.01 1.82
C THR A 108 8.24 -18.96 0.76
N THR A 109 7.31 -18.04 0.47
CA THR A 109 7.49 -16.97 -0.53
C THR A 109 8.15 -15.71 0.02
N LYS A 110 8.40 -15.65 1.34
CA LYS A 110 9.00 -14.52 2.07
C LYS A 110 8.22 -13.22 1.87
N VAL A 111 6.90 -13.31 1.86
CA VAL A 111 6.00 -12.16 1.71
C VAL A 111 5.40 -11.80 3.07
N PRO A 112 5.25 -10.51 3.43
CA PRO A 112 4.59 -10.11 4.67
C PRO A 112 3.13 -10.55 4.74
N PHE A 113 2.66 -10.82 5.95
CA PHE A 113 1.24 -10.90 6.26
C PHE A 113 0.63 -9.51 6.17
N TRP A 114 -0.36 -9.31 5.29
CA TRP A 114 -1.03 -8.02 5.13
C TRP A 114 -2.26 -7.93 6.02
N ILE A 115 -2.34 -6.84 6.79
CA ILE A 115 -3.41 -6.60 7.75
C ILE A 115 -3.98 -5.19 7.60
N ASN A 116 -5.29 -5.08 7.61
CA ASN A 116 -6.04 -3.85 7.71
C ASN A 116 -6.24 -3.52 9.20
N VAL A 117 -5.74 -2.38 9.66
CA VAL A 117 -5.68 -2.01 11.08
C VAL A 117 -6.27 -0.63 11.28
N TYR A 118 -7.38 -0.54 12.01
CA TYR A 118 -8.11 0.73 12.20
C TYR A 118 -8.37 0.97 13.70
N PRO A 119 -7.49 1.74 14.39
CA PRO A 119 -7.76 2.20 15.77
C PRO A 119 -9.08 2.95 15.92
N TYR A 120 -9.55 3.60 14.86
CA TYR A 120 -10.84 4.28 14.80
C TYR A 120 -12.00 3.40 15.27
N PHE A 121 -12.08 2.13 14.84
CA PHE A 121 -13.21 1.28 15.22
C PHE A 121 -13.23 0.94 16.71
N ALA A 122 -12.06 0.81 17.35
CA ALA A 122 -11.99 0.61 18.79
C ALA A 122 -12.51 1.85 19.55
N TYR A 123 -12.11 3.05 19.12
CA TYR A 123 -12.58 4.29 19.72
C TYR A 123 -14.07 4.55 19.48
N LYS A 124 -14.54 4.32 18.25
CA LYS A 124 -15.96 4.46 17.91
C LYS A 124 -16.84 3.59 18.80
N ASN A 125 -16.43 2.35 19.06
CA ASN A 125 -17.20 1.39 19.85
C ASN A 125 -17.18 1.67 21.36
N ASP A 126 -16.11 2.26 21.87
CA ASP A 126 -15.94 2.56 23.31
C ASP A 126 -15.19 3.89 23.51
N PRO A 127 -15.83 5.04 23.24
CA PRO A 127 -15.18 6.35 23.33
C PRO A 127 -14.88 6.78 24.77
N ASP A 128 -15.53 6.15 25.76
CA ASP A 128 -15.34 6.42 27.19
C ASP A 128 -14.19 5.58 27.78
N GLY A 129 -13.98 4.35 27.29
CA GLY A 129 -12.91 3.46 27.73
C GLY A 129 -11.62 3.55 26.91
N VAL A 130 -11.71 3.94 25.63
CA VAL A 130 -10.55 4.09 24.73
C VAL A 130 -10.13 5.55 24.66
N SER A 131 -8.91 5.85 25.11
CA SER A 131 -8.35 7.20 25.01
C SER A 131 -8.22 7.65 23.56
N LEU A 132 -8.79 8.82 23.24
CA LEU A 132 -8.64 9.45 21.93
C LEU A 132 -7.16 9.75 21.61
N ASP A 133 -6.39 10.20 22.60
CA ASP A 133 -4.97 10.50 22.38
C ASP A 133 -4.16 9.26 22.00
N TYR A 134 -4.50 8.11 22.59
CA TYR A 134 -3.85 6.83 22.31
C TYR A 134 -4.11 6.33 20.89
N VAL A 135 -5.33 6.52 20.37
CA VAL A 135 -5.69 6.10 18.99
C VAL A 135 -5.27 7.12 17.92
N LEU A 136 -5.03 8.38 18.31
CA LEU A 136 -4.57 9.45 17.41
C LEU A 136 -3.04 9.66 17.40
N PHE A 137 -2.27 8.82 18.10
CA PHE A 137 -0.81 8.97 18.28
C PHE A 137 -0.40 10.29 18.97
N ASN A 138 -1.29 10.92 19.72
CA ASN A 138 -0.96 12.10 20.52
C ASN A 138 -0.13 11.70 21.75
N PRO A 139 0.59 12.64 22.39
CA PRO A 139 1.26 12.35 23.66
C PRO A 139 0.28 11.82 24.72
N ASN A 140 0.54 10.63 25.23
CA ASN A 140 -0.26 9.96 26.26
C ASN A 140 0.62 9.00 27.07
N SER A 141 0.09 8.41 28.15
CA SER A 141 0.82 7.44 28.97
C SER A 141 1.07 6.10 28.26
N GLY A 142 0.31 5.82 27.21
CA GLY A 142 0.27 4.54 26.54
C GLY A 142 -0.37 3.44 27.39
N MET A 143 -0.18 2.21 26.94
CA MET A 143 -0.42 1.00 27.74
C MET A 143 0.87 0.19 27.86
N ILE A 144 1.02 -0.53 28.96
CA ILE A 144 2.12 -1.47 29.18
C ILE A 144 1.54 -2.87 29.12
N ASP A 145 2.10 -3.69 28.23
CA ASP A 145 1.71 -5.09 28.12
C ASP A 145 2.20 -5.83 29.38
N PRO A 146 1.31 -6.42 30.19
CA PRO A 146 1.66 -6.92 31.52
C PRO A 146 2.53 -8.17 31.49
N TYR A 147 2.65 -8.85 30.34
CA TYR A 147 3.42 -10.08 30.21
C TYR A 147 4.79 -9.85 29.59
N THR A 148 4.92 -8.81 28.76
CA THR A 148 6.15 -8.51 28.01
C THR A 148 6.85 -7.23 28.47
N ASN A 149 6.18 -6.39 29.25
CA ASN A 149 6.59 -5.04 29.63
C ASN A 149 6.85 -4.09 28.44
N LEU A 150 6.35 -4.44 27.25
CA LEU A 150 6.40 -3.54 26.10
C LEU A 150 5.43 -2.39 26.32
N GLN A 151 5.93 -1.16 26.15
CA GLN A 151 5.12 0.04 26.21
C GLN A 151 4.67 0.43 24.79
N TYR A 152 3.36 0.57 24.64
CA TYR A 152 2.73 1.04 23.42
C TYR A 152 2.19 2.44 23.67
N ASP A 153 2.75 3.43 22.98
CA ASP A 153 2.28 4.81 23.05
C ASP A 153 1.13 5.09 22.07
N ASN A 154 0.77 4.12 21.22
CA ASN A 154 -0.35 4.19 20.29
C ASN A 154 -0.98 2.82 20.00
N MET A 155 -2.27 2.82 19.66
CA MET A 155 -3.03 1.60 19.44
C MET A 155 -2.65 0.85 18.16
N LEU A 156 -2.27 1.53 17.07
CA LEU A 156 -1.92 0.85 15.82
C LEU A 156 -0.75 -0.12 16.01
N TYR A 157 0.29 0.31 16.73
CA TYR A 157 1.43 -0.55 17.04
C TYR A 157 1.05 -1.71 17.96
N ALA A 158 0.15 -1.47 18.93
CA ALA A 158 -0.37 -2.53 19.78
C ALA A 158 -1.15 -3.59 18.98
N GLN A 159 -2.00 -3.16 18.05
CA GLN A 159 -2.78 -4.06 17.19
C GLN A 159 -1.88 -4.85 16.22
N VAL A 160 -0.87 -4.21 15.64
CA VAL A 160 0.11 -4.89 14.78
C VAL A 160 0.92 -5.92 15.56
N ASP A 161 1.37 -5.57 16.77
CA ASP A 161 2.11 -6.53 17.60
C ASP A 161 1.20 -7.67 18.10
N ALA A 162 -0.10 -7.45 18.32
CA ALA A 162 -1.05 -8.52 18.58
C ALA A 162 -1.11 -9.54 17.43
N VAL A 163 -1.08 -9.07 16.16
CA VAL A 163 -0.96 -9.95 15.00
C VAL A 163 0.37 -10.70 15.02
N ILE A 164 1.48 -10.01 15.31
CA ILE A 164 2.81 -10.65 15.37
C ILE A 164 2.87 -11.74 16.46
N PHE A 165 2.27 -11.51 17.63
CA PHE A 165 2.15 -12.52 18.68
C PHE A 165 1.27 -13.70 18.24
N ALA A 166 0.15 -13.44 17.56
CA ALA A 166 -0.70 -14.50 17.00
C ALA A 166 0.05 -15.37 15.98
N LEU A 167 0.83 -14.75 15.08
CA LEU A 167 1.73 -15.45 14.15
C LEU A 167 2.76 -16.29 14.91
N GLY A 168 3.35 -15.74 15.98
CA GLY A 168 4.27 -16.43 16.86
C GLY A 168 3.69 -17.70 17.48
N LYS A 169 2.45 -17.64 17.99
CA LYS A 169 1.74 -18.80 18.57
C LYS A 169 1.44 -19.89 17.55
N MET A 170 1.36 -19.54 16.26
CA MET A 170 1.22 -20.49 15.15
C MET A 170 2.57 -21.03 14.63
N GLY A 171 3.70 -20.64 15.23
CA GLY A 171 5.04 -21.05 14.79
C GLY A 171 5.66 -20.17 13.69
N PHE A 172 5.02 -19.05 13.34
CA PHE A 172 5.42 -18.14 12.26
C PHE A 172 5.94 -16.79 12.77
N GLY A 173 6.56 -16.75 13.96
CA GLY A 173 7.04 -15.51 14.59
C GLY A 173 8.10 -14.74 13.81
N GLY A 174 8.73 -15.36 12.79
CA GLY A 174 9.66 -14.70 11.86
C GLY A 174 8.99 -13.98 10.69
N LEU A 175 7.70 -14.21 10.45
CA LEU A 175 6.97 -13.63 9.32
C LEU A 175 6.78 -12.12 9.51
N GLU A 176 7.03 -11.34 8.47
CA GLU A 176 6.81 -9.89 8.50
C GLU A 176 5.33 -9.56 8.47
N VAL A 177 4.99 -8.36 8.96
CA VAL A 177 3.62 -7.83 8.92
C VAL A 177 3.67 -6.47 8.26
N GLY A 178 2.79 -6.24 7.29
CA GLY A 178 2.57 -4.95 6.65
C GLY A 178 1.13 -4.52 6.84
N VAL A 179 0.90 -3.22 7.04
CA VAL A 179 -0.45 -2.67 7.14
C VAL A 179 -0.95 -2.35 5.74
N SER A 180 -1.89 -3.15 5.23
CA SER A 180 -2.47 -2.95 3.89
C SER A 180 -3.48 -1.83 3.86
N GLU A 181 -4.11 -1.51 4.98
CA GLU A 181 -5.01 -0.37 5.11
C GLU A 181 -5.05 0.17 6.53
N THR A 182 -5.07 1.49 6.65
CA THR A 182 -5.38 2.20 7.90
C THR A 182 -5.78 3.63 7.60
N GLY A 183 -6.66 4.21 8.40
CA GLY A 183 -7.13 5.57 8.21
C GLY A 183 -8.11 6.01 9.27
N TRP A 184 -8.61 7.24 9.12
CA TRP A 184 -9.57 7.83 10.03
C TRP A 184 -10.59 8.68 9.26
N PRO A 185 -11.90 8.47 9.42
CA PRO A 185 -12.91 9.18 8.66
C PRO A 185 -13.06 10.62 9.14
N SER A 186 -13.21 11.54 8.19
CA SER A 186 -13.38 12.98 8.46
C SER A 186 -14.81 13.40 8.78
N LYS A 187 -15.77 12.50 8.59
CA LYS A 187 -17.19 12.71 8.86
C LYS A 187 -17.89 11.37 9.03
N GLY A 188 -18.76 11.24 10.02
CA GLY A 188 -19.59 10.06 10.23
C GLY A 188 -21.04 10.39 10.55
N ASP A 189 -21.84 9.34 10.77
CA ASP A 189 -23.19 9.44 11.33
C ASP A 189 -23.15 9.85 12.83
N PRO A 190 -24.28 10.24 13.45
CA PRO A 190 -24.29 10.71 14.84
C PRO A 190 -23.75 9.71 15.88
N ASP A 191 -23.78 8.41 15.58
CA ASP A 191 -23.25 7.31 16.40
C ASP A 191 -21.79 6.95 16.08
N GLU A 192 -21.15 7.68 15.18
CA GLU A 192 -19.77 7.44 14.74
C GLU A 192 -18.78 8.35 15.46
N SER A 193 -18.68 8.16 16.78
CA SER A 193 -17.82 8.93 17.66
C SER A 193 -16.39 9.04 17.12
N GLY A 194 -15.87 10.26 17.10
CA GLY A 194 -14.51 10.58 16.65
C GLY A 194 -14.35 10.83 15.15
N ALA A 195 -15.37 10.58 14.31
CA ALA A 195 -15.32 10.84 12.87
C ALA A 195 -15.42 12.34 12.55
N THR A 196 -14.30 13.06 12.68
CA THR A 196 -14.22 14.52 12.45
C THR A 196 -13.01 14.86 11.60
N VAL A 197 -13.11 15.97 10.87
CA VAL A 197 -12.01 16.53 10.05
C VAL A 197 -10.74 16.72 10.89
N GLU A 198 -10.88 17.20 12.13
CA GLU A 198 -9.76 17.41 13.03
C GLU A 198 -9.06 16.11 13.41
N ASN A 199 -9.80 15.09 13.83
CA ASN A 199 -9.23 13.80 14.22
C ASN A 199 -8.61 13.08 13.02
N ALA A 200 -9.24 13.14 11.84
CA ALA A 200 -8.70 12.58 10.62
C ALA A 200 -7.37 13.23 10.22
N ALA A 201 -7.29 14.58 10.33
CA ALA A 201 -6.07 15.31 10.09
C ALA A 201 -4.97 14.96 11.10
N ILE A 202 -5.30 14.83 12.39
CA ILE A 202 -4.34 14.46 13.43
C ILE A 202 -3.80 13.04 13.19
N TYR A 203 -4.69 12.06 13.00
CA TYR A 203 -4.34 10.66 12.80
C TYR A 203 -3.38 10.49 11.63
N ASN A 204 -3.77 10.94 10.44
CA ASN A 204 -3.00 10.76 9.22
C ASN A 204 -1.69 11.56 9.23
N ARG A 205 -1.67 12.76 9.82
CA ARG A 205 -0.43 13.55 10.00
C ARG A 205 0.54 12.89 10.96
N ASN A 206 0.05 12.39 12.10
CA ASN A 206 0.92 11.75 13.08
C ASN A 206 1.46 10.42 12.55
N LEU A 207 0.62 9.63 11.88
CA LEU A 207 1.03 8.43 11.15
C LEU A 207 2.15 8.73 10.14
N LEU A 208 1.97 9.78 9.32
CA LEU A 208 2.98 10.21 8.35
C LEU A 208 4.30 10.60 9.03
N LYS A 209 4.26 11.34 10.14
CA LYS A 209 5.47 11.69 10.91
C LYS A 209 6.23 10.46 11.42
N ARG A 210 5.50 9.44 11.88
CA ARG A 210 6.08 8.16 12.35
C ARG A 210 6.71 7.39 11.18
N GLN A 211 6.04 7.38 10.04
CA GLN A 211 6.53 6.74 8.81
C GLN A 211 7.80 7.39 8.26
N VAL A 212 7.91 8.72 8.27
CA VAL A 212 9.12 9.46 7.86
C VAL A 212 10.33 9.13 8.75
N LYS A 213 10.09 8.78 10.02
CA LYS A 213 11.13 8.34 10.96
C LYS A 213 11.50 6.86 10.82
N ASN A 214 10.88 6.13 9.89
CA ASN A 214 11.05 4.70 9.70
C ASN A 214 10.75 3.89 10.99
N GLU A 215 9.80 4.36 11.80
CA GLU A 215 9.47 3.71 13.07
C GLU A 215 8.90 2.29 12.84
N GLY A 216 9.34 1.38 13.71
CA GLY A 216 8.76 0.05 13.89
C GLY A 216 7.86 0.01 15.13
N THR A 217 7.28 -1.15 15.39
CA THR A 217 6.49 -1.38 16.61
C THR A 217 7.39 -1.65 17.83
N PRO A 218 6.88 -1.56 19.07
CA PRO A 218 7.64 -1.92 20.27
C PRO A 218 8.27 -3.33 20.24
N LEU A 219 7.58 -4.33 19.68
CA LEU A 219 8.13 -5.68 19.55
C LEU A 219 9.21 -5.78 18.45
N ARG A 220 9.10 -4.97 17.39
CA ARG A 220 10.04 -4.97 16.24
C ARG A 220 10.59 -3.57 15.95
N PRO A 221 11.31 -2.93 16.90
CA PRO A 221 11.66 -1.50 16.80
C PRO A 221 12.69 -1.19 15.71
N LYS A 222 13.43 -2.21 15.26
CA LYS A 222 14.47 -2.09 14.22
C LYS A 222 13.95 -2.37 12.81
N ARG A 223 12.66 -2.67 12.64
CA ARG A 223 12.05 -2.90 11.34
C ARG A 223 10.97 -1.87 11.11
N ARG A 224 11.13 -1.04 10.08
CA ARG A 224 10.10 -0.10 9.65
C ARG A 224 8.80 -0.86 9.38
N LEU A 225 7.71 -0.39 9.95
CA LEU A 225 6.39 -0.90 9.62
C LEU A 225 5.91 -0.27 8.30
N GLU A 226 5.74 -1.07 7.25
CA GLU A 226 5.16 -0.59 5.99
C GLU A 226 3.64 -0.44 6.11
N ILE A 227 3.12 0.68 5.62
CA ILE A 227 1.71 1.07 5.78
C ILE A 227 1.19 1.70 4.48
N TYR A 228 -0.02 1.33 4.10
CA TYR A 228 -0.83 2.01 3.10
C TYR A 228 -2.00 2.75 3.79
N VAL A 229 -2.12 4.05 3.49
CA VAL A 229 -3.19 4.89 4.05
C VAL A 229 -4.47 4.70 3.23
N PHE A 230 -5.55 4.37 3.92
CA PHE A 230 -6.91 4.33 3.40
C PHE A 230 -7.59 5.68 3.67
N ALA A 231 -7.96 6.47 2.67
CA ALA A 231 -7.73 6.28 1.23
C ALA A 231 -7.31 7.59 0.57
N LEU A 232 -7.00 7.55 -0.73
CA LEU A 232 -6.60 8.76 -1.45
C LEU A 232 -7.76 9.75 -1.57
N PHE A 233 -8.95 9.29 -1.95
CA PHE A 233 -10.12 10.13 -2.19
C PHE A 233 -11.30 9.74 -1.30
N ASN A 234 -12.19 10.70 -1.05
CA ASN A 234 -13.54 10.39 -0.59
C ASN A 234 -14.29 9.64 -1.69
N GLU A 235 -14.94 8.54 -1.33
CA GLU A 235 -15.60 7.62 -2.27
C GLU A 235 -17.11 7.65 -2.04
N ASP A 236 -17.81 8.55 -2.75
CA ASP A 236 -19.23 8.86 -2.54
C ASP A 236 -20.20 7.69 -2.77
N MET A 237 -19.79 6.70 -3.58
CA MET A 237 -20.56 5.49 -3.85
C MET A 237 -20.34 4.35 -2.84
N LYS A 238 -19.50 4.52 -1.80
CA LYS A 238 -19.32 3.47 -0.79
C LYS A 238 -20.62 3.24 -0.01
N PRO A 239 -21.08 1.97 0.12
CA PRO A 239 -22.27 1.63 0.88
C PRO A 239 -22.00 1.77 2.39
N GLY A 240 -23.07 1.69 3.20
CA GLY A 240 -22.96 1.70 4.65
C GLY A 240 -23.00 3.10 5.27
N GLN A 241 -22.37 3.24 6.43
CA GLN A 241 -22.38 4.45 7.25
C GLN A 241 -21.68 5.63 6.56
N THR A 242 -21.94 6.85 7.05
CA THR A 242 -21.37 8.06 6.47
C THR A 242 -19.84 8.08 6.53
N SER A 243 -19.22 7.51 7.55
CA SER A 243 -17.77 7.35 7.63
C SER A 243 -17.14 6.73 6.39
N GLU A 244 -17.76 5.69 5.83
CA GLU A 244 -17.25 4.97 4.66
C GLU A 244 -16.98 5.87 3.46
N ARG A 245 -17.75 6.96 3.32
CA ARG A 245 -17.61 7.92 2.21
C ARG A 245 -16.60 9.03 2.48
N ASN A 246 -15.97 9.05 3.66
CA ASN A 246 -15.23 10.22 4.17
C ASN A 246 -13.81 9.90 4.70
N TYR A 247 -13.18 8.80 4.25
CA TYR A 247 -11.79 8.42 4.61
C TYR A 247 -10.71 9.12 3.77
N GLY A 248 -11.08 9.83 2.71
CA GLY A 248 -10.14 10.40 1.76
C GLY A 248 -9.22 11.46 2.36
N LEU A 249 -7.96 11.45 1.94
CA LEU A 249 -7.05 12.59 2.10
C LEU A 249 -7.46 13.78 1.20
N PHE A 250 -8.10 13.48 0.07
CA PHE A 250 -8.57 14.44 -0.92
C PHE A 250 -10.05 14.26 -1.24
N GLN A 251 -10.67 15.33 -1.71
CA GLN A 251 -11.98 15.29 -2.36
C GLN A 251 -11.85 14.74 -3.80
N PRO A 252 -12.95 14.27 -4.43
CA PRO A 252 -12.91 13.77 -5.81
C PRO A 252 -12.39 14.77 -6.85
N ASP A 253 -12.48 16.07 -6.57
CA ASP A 253 -11.97 17.15 -7.43
C ASP A 253 -10.46 17.42 -7.26
N GLY A 254 -9.79 16.67 -6.39
CA GLY A 254 -8.35 16.79 -6.10
C GLY A 254 -7.99 17.83 -5.05
N THR A 255 -8.97 18.57 -4.50
CA THR A 255 -8.73 19.46 -3.36
C THR A 255 -8.49 18.65 -2.09
N MET A 256 -7.73 19.18 -1.14
CA MET A 256 -7.50 18.47 0.14
C MET A 256 -8.80 18.40 0.93
N ALA A 257 -9.12 17.21 1.47
CA ALA A 257 -10.19 17.08 2.46
C ALA A 257 -9.77 17.73 3.80
N TYR A 258 -8.49 17.60 4.13
CA TYR A 258 -7.82 18.23 5.26
C TYR A 258 -6.30 18.21 5.04
N ASN A 259 -5.56 19.11 5.71
CA ASN A 259 -4.12 19.21 5.54
C ASN A 259 -3.38 18.27 6.52
N VAL A 260 -2.66 17.27 5.98
CA VAL A 260 -1.83 16.34 6.76
C VAL A 260 -0.34 16.74 6.82
N GLY A 261 0.02 17.90 6.28
CA GLY A 261 1.36 18.48 6.37
C GLY A 261 2.35 18.04 5.28
N PHE A 262 1.88 17.53 4.13
CA PHE A 262 2.76 17.15 3.01
C PHE A 262 3.66 18.30 2.54
N ASP A 263 3.15 19.53 2.53
CA ASP A 263 3.91 20.71 2.11
C ASP A 263 5.12 20.96 3.00
N THR A 264 5.00 20.73 4.32
CA THR A 264 6.10 20.95 5.28
C THR A 264 7.18 19.87 5.25
N LEU A 265 6.89 18.70 4.67
CA LEU A 265 7.86 17.60 4.50
C LEU A 265 8.73 17.77 3.25
N SER A 266 8.32 18.60 2.29
CA SER A 266 9.14 18.96 1.13
C SER A 266 10.33 19.87 1.49
N THR A 267 10.17 20.65 2.57
CA THR A 267 11.15 21.65 3.05
C THR A 267 12.36 21.10 3.81
N THR A 268 12.49 19.79 4.03
CA THR A 268 13.72 19.18 4.57
C THR A 268 14.70 18.71 3.49
N SER A 269 14.39 18.94 2.21
CA SER A 269 15.39 18.98 1.16
C SER A 269 15.85 20.44 0.97
N ASN A 270 17.16 20.69 1.05
CA ASN A 270 17.79 22.01 0.98
C ASN A 270 17.11 22.97 -0.03
N PRO A 271 16.65 24.17 0.38
CA PRO A 271 16.10 25.14 -0.55
C PRO A 271 17.27 25.82 -1.27
N SER A 272 17.60 25.34 -2.46
CA SER A 272 18.37 26.10 -3.44
C SER A 272 17.73 25.92 -4.81
N ALA A 273 16.58 26.59 -4.96
CA ALA A 273 16.09 27.20 -6.20
C ALA A 273 14.60 27.50 -6.02
N SER A 274 14.27 28.73 -5.60
CA SER A 274 12.95 29.29 -5.82
C SER A 274 12.82 29.65 -7.30
N ILE A 275 11.92 28.98 -8.03
CA ILE A 275 11.44 29.47 -9.32
C ILE A 275 10.04 30.03 -9.08
N SER A 276 9.95 31.35 -9.01
CA SER A 276 8.71 32.10 -9.12
C SER A 276 8.26 32.12 -10.58
N LEU A 277 7.07 31.60 -10.85
CA LEU A 277 6.37 31.78 -12.13
C LEU A 277 5.55 33.06 -12.02
N ASP A 278 6.10 34.16 -12.53
CA ASP A 278 5.32 35.37 -12.81
C ASP A 278 5.03 35.44 -14.31
N SER A 279 3.75 35.60 -14.64
CA SER A 279 3.25 35.70 -16.00
C SER A 279 3.33 37.16 -16.45
N SER A 280 4.18 37.46 -17.42
CA SER A 280 4.15 38.75 -18.13
C SER A 280 4.71 38.57 -19.53
N GLY A 281 3.83 38.69 -20.52
CA GLY A 281 4.19 38.66 -21.94
C GLY A 281 5.05 39.86 -22.33
N ILE A 282 6.09 39.62 -23.12
CA ILE A 282 6.87 40.68 -23.76
C ILE A 282 6.98 40.38 -25.25
N GLN A 283 6.52 41.33 -26.05
CA GLN A 283 6.79 41.42 -27.48
C GLN A 283 8.28 41.70 -27.74
N VAL A 284 8.76 41.04 -28.79
CA VAL A 284 10.11 41.03 -29.34
C VAL A 284 10.62 42.42 -29.74
N LYS A 285 11.91 42.69 -29.47
CA LYS A 285 12.76 43.47 -30.39
C LYS A 285 14.19 42.93 -30.43
N GLN A 286 14.63 42.62 -31.65
CA GLN A 286 15.90 42.00 -32.03
C GLN A 286 17.11 42.94 -31.98
N ARG A 287 18.26 42.38 -31.59
CA ARG A 287 19.60 42.38 -32.24
C ARG A 287 20.63 42.01 -31.16
N GLY A 288 21.51 41.04 -31.29
CA GLY A 288 21.91 40.15 -32.36
C GLY A 288 23.39 39.84 -32.13
N TYR A 289 23.79 38.57 -32.00
CA TYR A 289 25.14 38.12 -32.29
C TYR A 289 25.12 36.65 -32.70
N MET A 290 25.74 36.39 -33.85
CA MET A 290 25.80 35.13 -34.57
C MET A 290 26.72 34.12 -33.86
N LYS A 291 26.29 32.85 -33.72
CA LYS A 291 26.86 31.68 -34.40
C LYS A 291 26.35 30.36 -33.78
N SER A 292 25.68 29.59 -34.64
CA SER A 292 25.78 28.13 -34.79
C SER A 292 25.23 27.21 -33.68
N PHE A 293 23.96 26.84 -33.81
CA PHE A 293 23.47 25.49 -33.48
C PHE A 293 22.44 25.05 -34.54
N HIS A 294 22.75 24.01 -35.30
CA HIS A 294 21.79 23.23 -36.09
C HIS A 294 22.08 21.75 -35.79
N CYS A 295 21.17 21.10 -35.07
CA CYS A 295 20.03 20.34 -35.62
C CYS A 295 20.44 18.88 -35.88
N SER A 296 20.44 18.09 -34.80
CA SER A 296 20.70 16.64 -34.82
C SER A 296 19.47 15.85 -35.31
N VAL A 297 18.90 16.23 -36.44
CA VAL A 297 17.83 15.48 -37.12
C VAL A 297 18.13 15.24 -38.60
N CYS A 298 19.21 15.80 -39.16
CA CYS A 298 19.65 15.49 -40.54
C CYS A 298 20.67 14.33 -40.67
N SER A 299 21.24 13.80 -39.59
CA SER A 299 22.27 12.75 -39.69
C SER A 299 21.73 11.32 -39.82
N ILE A 300 20.44 11.07 -39.60
CA ILE A 300 19.86 9.71 -39.71
C ILE A 300 19.30 9.45 -41.13
N LEU A 301 18.84 10.49 -41.83
CA LEU A 301 18.31 10.37 -43.20
C LEU A 301 19.39 10.24 -44.28
N LEU A 302 20.60 10.73 -44.04
CA LEU A 302 21.74 10.57 -44.96
C LEU A 302 22.36 9.16 -44.91
N TYR A 303 22.30 8.47 -43.76
CA TYR A 303 22.79 7.09 -43.66
C TYR A 303 21.85 6.07 -44.31
N LEU A 304 20.54 6.31 -44.32
CA LEU A 304 19.56 5.41 -44.96
C LEU A 304 19.53 5.54 -46.50
N LEU A 305 19.84 6.72 -47.04
CA LEU A 305 19.96 6.92 -48.50
C LEU A 305 21.31 6.44 -49.07
N ALA A 306 22.40 6.53 -48.29
CA ALA A 306 23.70 5.98 -48.70
C ALA A 306 23.71 4.44 -48.73
N PHE A 307 22.94 3.77 -47.86
CA PHE A 307 22.87 2.30 -47.82
C PHE A 307 22.07 1.71 -48.99
N GLN A 308 21.04 2.41 -49.49
CA GLN A 308 20.29 1.97 -50.69
C GLN A 308 21.08 2.15 -52.00
N LEU A 309 21.96 3.15 -52.09
CA LEU A 309 22.84 3.36 -53.25
C LEU A 309 24.02 2.37 -53.31
N PHE A 310 24.49 1.86 -52.18
CA PHE A 310 25.54 0.83 -52.15
C PHE A 310 25.01 -0.57 -52.54
N MET A 311 23.75 -0.89 -52.18
CA MET A 311 23.13 -2.16 -52.55
C MET A 311 22.69 -2.22 -54.02
N THR A 312 22.39 -1.09 -54.66
CA THR A 312 22.07 -1.06 -56.11
C THR A 312 23.32 -1.12 -57.01
N ARG A 313 24.50 -0.74 -56.51
CA ARG A 313 25.77 -0.92 -57.26
C ARG A 313 26.36 -2.33 -57.17
N ALA A 314 26.08 -3.09 -56.12
CA ALA A 314 26.57 -4.47 -55.98
C ALA A 314 25.81 -5.50 -56.85
N VAL A 315 24.63 -5.16 -57.36
CA VAL A 315 23.82 -6.04 -58.22
C VAL A 315 24.15 -5.87 -59.72
N LEU A 316 24.86 -4.80 -60.11
CA LEU A 316 25.23 -4.53 -61.51
C LEU A 316 26.69 -4.89 -61.87
N SER A 317 27.42 -5.55 -60.96
CA SER A 317 28.80 -6.02 -61.20
C SER A 317 28.94 -7.55 -61.22
N ASN A 318 27.84 -8.29 -61.37
CA ASN A 318 27.82 -9.75 -61.55
C ASN A 318 26.82 -10.18 -62.65
N LEU A 319 26.85 -9.48 -63.78
CA LEU A 319 26.34 -9.92 -65.09
C LEU A 319 27.37 -9.54 -66.15
#